data_AF-A0A2E9LN24-F1
#
_entry.id   AF-A0A2E9LN24-F1
#
_cell.length_a   1.000
_cell.length_b   1.000
_cell.length_c   1.000
_cell.angle_alpha   90.00
_cell.angle_beta   90.00
_cell.angle_gamma   90.00
#
_symmetry.space_group_name_H-M   'P 1'
#
loop_
_entity.id
_entity.type
_entity.pdbx_description
1 polymer ?
#
loop_
_entity_poly.entity_id
_entity_poly.type
_entity_poly.pdbx_seq_one_letter_code
_entity_poly.pdbx_strand_id
1 'polypeptide(L)'
;MSHGGFLRQHSDDTDLANHIMHDYTQADLDDQTRGMLDFAVKLTRDPSSNRKADVERLRSLGLNEQQILSTVLITCNFNFMTRLADGLGVEVPEARFEDAKRWMSADVQALTWLMDRKEA
;
A
#
# COMPACT_ATOMS: atom_id res chain seq x y z
N MET A 1 3.75 -3.61 13.71
CA MET A 1 3.84 -4.17 12.35
C MET A 1 3.68 -3.02 11.37
N SER A 2 4.58 -2.87 10.39
CA SER A 2 4.45 -1.86 9.34
C SER A 2 3.34 -2.27 8.35
N HIS A 3 2.83 -1.33 7.55
CA HIS A 3 1.78 -1.62 6.56
C HIS A 3 2.22 -2.64 5.51
N GLY A 4 3.48 -2.62 5.08
CA GLY A 4 4.05 -3.64 4.19
C GLY A 4 4.11 -5.03 4.84
N GLY A 5 4.46 -5.10 6.12
CA GLY A 5 4.43 -6.35 6.89
C GLY A 5 3.02 -6.91 7.03
N PHE A 6 2.02 -6.04 7.21
CA PHE A 6 0.62 -6.44 7.24
C PHE A 6 0.15 -7.01 5.90
N LEU A 7 0.48 -6.33 4.78
CA LEU A 7 0.14 -6.80 3.43
C LEU A 7 0.70 -8.20 3.18
N ARG A 8 1.99 -8.40 3.46
CA ARG A 8 2.67 -9.70 3.30
C ARG A 8 1.97 -10.83 4.05
N GLN A 9 1.60 -10.60 5.32
CA GLN A 9 0.90 -11.60 6.14
C GLN A 9 -0.49 -11.97 5.60
N HIS A 10 -1.19 -11.05 4.92
CA HIS A 10 -2.56 -11.26 4.46
C HIS A 10 -2.67 -11.62 2.98
N SER A 11 -1.63 -11.36 2.19
CA SER A 11 -1.60 -11.68 0.77
C SER A 11 -1.23 -13.13 0.46
N ASP A 12 -0.54 -13.82 1.38
CA ASP A 12 0.17 -15.09 1.13
C ASP A 12 1.11 -15.04 -0.10
N ASP A 13 1.43 -13.84 -0.59
CA ASP A 13 2.24 -13.57 -1.78
C ASP A 13 3.36 -12.58 -1.44
N THR A 14 4.55 -13.15 -1.28
CA THR A 14 5.76 -12.41 -0.96
C THR A 14 6.17 -11.45 -2.08
N ASP A 15 6.02 -11.86 -3.33
CA ASP A 15 6.51 -11.12 -4.48
C ASP A 15 5.58 -9.94 -4.76
N LEU A 16 4.26 -10.14 -4.64
CA LEU A 16 3.28 -9.06 -4.61
C LEU A 16 3.64 -8.02 -3.55
N ALA A 17 3.83 -8.44 -2.29
CA ALA A 17 4.15 -7.50 -1.21
C ALA A 17 5.45 -6.72 -1.50
N ASN A 18 6.46 -7.38 -2.05
CA ASN A 18 7.72 -6.73 -2.44
C ASN A 18 7.52 -5.71 -3.56
N HIS A 19 6.78 -6.06 -4.61
CA HIS A 19 6.46 -5.12 -5.69
C HIS A 19 5.66 -3.93 -5.16
N ILE A 20 4.59 -4.14 -4.39
CA ILE A 20 3.79 -3.04 -3.82
C ILE A 20 4.65 -2.08 -2.96
N MET A 21 5.64 -2.59 -2.22
CA MET A 21 6.51 -1.77 -1.37
C MET A 21 7.51 -0.90 -2.14
N HIS A 22 7.90 -1.27 -3.37
CA HIS A 22 8.94 -0.56 -4.13
C HIS A 22 8.41 0.07 -5.42
N ASP A 23 7.70 -0.72 -6.23
CA ASP A 23 7.12 -0.33 -7.50
C ASP A 23 5.94 -1.26 -7.82
N TYR A 24 4.73 -0.83 -7.45
CA TYR A 24 3.51 -1.59 -7.69
C TYR A 24 3.26 -1.89 -9.18
N THR A 25 3.92 -1.17 -10.09
CA THR A 25 3.70 -1.40 -11.52
C THR A 25 4.24 -2.75 -11.99
N GLN A 26 5.21 -3.32 -11.26
CA GLN A 26 5.78 -4.65 -11.50
C GLN A 26 4.92 -5.80 -10.95
N ALA A 27 3.90 -5.51 -10.14
CA ALA A 27 3.00 -6.53 -9.61
C ALA A 27 1.99 -6.98 -10.67
N ASP A 28 1.69 -8.28 -10.67
CA ASP A 28 0.56 -8.84 -11.41
C ASP A 28 -0.73 -8.49 -10.65
N LEU A 29 -1.43 -7.47 -11.15
CA LEU A 29 -2.60 -6.88 -10.52
C LEU A 29 -3.74 -6.88 -11.52
N ASP A 30 -4.94 -7.19 -11.05
CA ASP A 30 -6.14 -6.93 -11.83
C ASP A 30 -6.30 -5.42 -12.13
N ASP A 31 -7.07 -5.11 -13.18
CA ASP A 31 -7.26 -3.73 -13.65
C ASP A 31 -7.88 -2.82 -12.58
N GLN A 32 -8.71 -3.37 -11.70
CA GLN A 32 -9.38 -2.63 -10.63
C GLN A 32 -8.37 -2.18 -9.57
N THR A 33 -7.52 -3.10 -9.11
CA THR A 33 -6.47 -2.89 -8.13
C THR A 33 -5.40 -1.96 -8.66
N ARG A 34 -4.94 -2.17 -9.90
CA ARG A 34 -4.01 -1.25 -10.57
C ARG A 34 -4.60 0.15 -10.70
N GLY A 35 -5.86 0.28 -11.11
CA GLY A 35 -6.52 1.58 -11.22
C GLY A 35 -6.65 2.33 -9.89
N MET A 36 -6.91 1.62 -8.78
CA MET A 36 -6.90 2.22 -7.44
C MET A 36 -5.52 2.78 -7.07
N LEU A 37 -4.45 2.04 -7.37
CA LEU A 37 -3.09 2.46 -7.07
C LEU A 37 -2.64 3.62 -7.97
N ASP A 38 -2.96 3.59 -9.26
CA ASP A 38 -2.73 4.70 -10.20
C ASP A 38 -3.36 6.00 -9.65
N PHE A 39 -4.62 5.91 -9.22
CA PHE A 39 -5.35 7.04 -8.64
C PHE A 39 -4.71 7.53 -7.34
N ALA A 40 -4.36 6.61 -6.42
CA ALA A 40 -3.72 6.94 -5.16
C ALA A 40 -2.37 7.65 -5.37
N VAL A 41 -1.55 7.15 -6.29
CA VAL A 41 -0.26 7.76 -6.66
C VAL A 41 -0.45 9.15 -7.23
N LYS A 42 -1.41 9.33 -8.15
CA LYS A 42 -1.73 10.65 -8.71
C LYS A 42 -2.16 11.62 -7.61
N LEU A 43 -3.09 11.22 -6.75
CA LEU A 43 -3.60 12.03 -5.65
C LEU A 43 -2.52 12.40 -4.63
N THR A 44 -1.55 11.52 -4.40
CA THR A 44 -0.40 11.81 -3.52
C THR A 44 0.60 12.77 -4.14
N ARG A 45 0.91 12.63 -5.44
CA ARG A 45 1.96 13.40 -6.11
C ARG A 45 1.50 14.75 -6.63
N ASP A 46 0.30 14.81 -7.21
CA ASP A 46 -0.29 16.03 -7.75
C ASP A 46 -1.81 16.05 -7.50
N PRO A 47 -2.23 16.27 -6.23
CA PRO A 47 -3.64 16.31 -5.87
C PRO A 47 -4.42 17.37 -6.66
N SER A 48 -3.76 18.47 -7.05
CA SER A 48 -4.36 19.59 -7.77
C SER A 48 -4.75 19.25 -9.22
N SER A 49 -4.14 18.20 -9.80
CA SER A 49 -4.45 17.71 -11.15
C SER A 49 -5.63 16.75 -11.22
N ASN A 50 -6.19 16.31 -10.08
CA ASN A 50 -7.34 15.41 -10.10
C ASN A 50 -8.57 16.10 -10.72
N ARG A 51 -9.27 15.35 -11.58
CA ARG A 51 -10.46 15.78 -12.31
C ARG A 51 -11.56 14.73 -12.15
N LYS A 52 -12.78 15.10 -12.50
CA LYS A 52 -13.92 14.17 -12.53
C LYS A 52 -13.62 12.90 -13.34
N ALA A 53 -12.87 13.02 -14.44
CA ALA A 53 -12.49 11.90 -15.29
C ALA A 53 -11.68 10.81 -14.57
N ASP A 54 -10.89 11.16 -13.54
CA ASP A 54 -10.13 10.16 -12.75
C ASP A 54 -11.07 9.29 -11.92
N VAL A 55 -12.14 9.88 -11.38
CA VAL A 55 -13.20 9.16 -10.66
C VAL A 55 -14.05 8.33 -11.62
N GLU A 56 -14.38 8.86 -12.80
CA GLU A 56 -15.10 8.08 -13.83
C GLU A 56 -14.28 6.88 -14.31
N ARG A 57 -12.95 7.00 -14.39
CA ARG A 57 -12.07 5.88 -14.70
C ARG A 57 -12.22 4.77 -13.66
N LEU A 58 -12.22 5.10 -12.37
CA LEU A 58 -12.45 4.10 -11.31
C LEU A 58 -13.81 3.41 -11.45
N ARG A 59 -14.88 4.17 -11.79
CA ARG A 59 -16.19 3.56 -12.08
C ARG A 59 -16.15 2.62 -13.28
N SER A 60 -15.45 2.99 -14.34
CA SER A 60 -15.32 2.16 -15.54
C SER A 60 -14.58 0.84 -15.29
N LEU A 61 -13.77 0.78 -14.23
CA LEU A 61 -13.08 -0.41 -13.74
C LEU A 61 -13.94 -1.26 -12.78
N GLY A 62 -15.22 -0.88 -12.59
CA GLY A 62 -16.16 -1.64 -11.77
C GLY A 62 -16.18 -1.26 -10.28
N LEU A 63 -15.49 -0.19 -9.87
CA LEU A 63 -15.62 0.29 -8.48
C LEU A 63 -16.98 0.95 -8.26
N ASN A 64 -17.61 0.62 -7.14
CA ASN A 64 -18.79 1.33 -6.64
C ASN A 64 -18.40 2.60 -5.86
N GLU A 65 -19.38 3.47 -5.57
CA GLU A 65 -19.13 4.74 -4.87
C GLU A 65 -18.46 4.58 -3.50
N GLN A 66 -18.80 3.52 -2.74
CA GLN A 66 -18.21 3.27 -1.44
C GLN A 66 -16.74 2.87 -1.56
N GLN A 67 -16.38 2.07 -2.57
CA GLN A 67 -15.00 1.69 -2.86
C GLN A 67 -14.19 2.92 -3.30
N ILE A 68 -14.73 3.74 -4.20
CA ILE A 68 -14.09 4.99 -4.63
C ILE A 68 -13.85 5.93 -3.46
N LEU A 69 -14.87 6.16 -2.63
CA LEU A 69 -14.75 6.98 -1.44
C LEU A 69 -13.67 6.43 -0.50
N SER A 70 -13.64 5.10 -0.31
CA SER A 70 -12.64 4.44 0.52
C SER A 70 -11.23 4.62 -0.03
N THR A 71 -11.01 4.47 -1.35
CA THR A 71 -9.73 4.73 -2.02
C THR A 71 -9.24 6.16 -1.75
N VAL A 72 -10.12 7.15 -1.90
CA VAL A 72 -9.78 8.56 -1.63
C VAL A 72 -9.46 8.79 -0.16
N LEU A 73 -10.31 8.31 0.75
CA LEU A 73 -10.15 8.52 2.20
C LEU A 73 -8.87 7.88 2.73
N ILE A 74 -8.59 6.63 2.34
CA ILE A 74 -7.38 5.92 2.76
C ILE A 74 -6.15 6.66 2.25
N THR A 75 -6.12 7.04 0.97
CA THR A 75 -5.01 7.80 0.38
C THR A 75 -4.77 9.11 1.13
N CYS A 76 -5.83 9.89 1.38
CA CYS A 76 -5.75 11.15 2.10
C CYS A 76 -5.28 10.97 3.55
N ASN A 77 -5.77 9.93 4.25
CA ASN A 77 -5.38 9.65 5.63
C ASN A 77 -3.89 9.33 5.73
N PHE A 78 -3.35 8.50 4.84
CA PHE A 78 -1.91 8.23 4.79
C PHE A 78 -1.11 9.50 4.48
N ASN A 79 -1.55 10.31 3.51
CA ASN A 79 -0.90 11.58 3.19
C ASN A 79 -0.88 12.57 4.35
N PHE A 80 -1.94 12.60 5.16
CA PHE A 80 -1.99 13.40 6.38
C PHE A 80 -1.03 12.88 7.44
N MET A 81 -1.06 11.58 7.74
CA MET A 81 -0.22 10.97 8.76
C MET A 81 1.28 11.09 8.44
N THR A 82 1.67 10.88 7.18
CA THR A 82 3.06 11.09 6.73
C THR A 82 3.50 12.53 6.99
N ARG A 83 2.68 13.53 6.60
CA ARG A 83 3.01 14.95 6.82
C ARG A 83 3.03 15.33 8.30
N LEU A 84 2.16 14.72 9.11
CA LEU A 84 2.15 14.93 10.55
C LEU A 84 3.44 14.40 11.20
N ALA A 85 3.86 13.20 10.82
CA ALA A 85 5.11 12.60 11.30
C ALA A 85 6.32 13.45 10.86
N ASP A 86 6.41 13.79 9.58
CA ASP A 86 7.51 14.58 9.02
C ASP A 86 7.56 15.99 9.64
N GLY A 87 6.41 16.65 9.76
CA GLY A 87 6.30 18.01 10.29
C GLY A 87 6.62 18.13 11.78
N LEU A 88 6.47 17.04 12.54
CA LEU A 88 6.81 16.97 13.97
C LEU A 88 8.19 16.34 14.23
N GLY A 89 8.91 15.91 13.18
CA GLY A 89 10.21 15.25 13.32
C GLY A 89 10.11 13.89 14.03
N VAL A 90 9.03 13.14 13.81
CA VAL A 90 8.88 11.80 14.37
C VAL A 90 9.90 10.88 13.71
N GLU A 91 10.93 10.53 14.47
CA GLU A 91 11.94 9.57 14.03
C GLU A 91 11.42 8.14 14.14
N VAL A 92 11.60 7.37 13.07
CA VAL A 92 11.39 5.93 13.10
C VAL A 92 12.69 5.31 13.64
N PRO A 93 12.66 4.54 14.75
CA PRO A 93 13.86 3.91 15.28
C PRO A 93 14.58 3.07 14.23
N GLU A 94 15.92 3.11 14.21
CA GLU A 94 16.74 2.38 13.23
C GLU A 94 16.45 0.87 13.21
N ALA A 95 16.15 0.30 14.37
CA ALA A 95 15.70 -1.08 14.50
C ALA A 95 14.48 -1.42 13.63
N ARG A 96 13.55 -0.47 13.43
CA ARG A 96 12.39 -0.69 12.54
C ARG A 96 12.77 -0.73 11.06
N PHE A 97 13.83 -0.04 10.65
CA PHE A 97 14.34 -0.12 9.28
C PHE A 97 15.07 -1.44 9.04
N GLU A 98 15.85 -1.90 10.02
CA GLU A 98 16.49 -3.21 9.96
C GLU A 98 15.47 -4.35 10.00
N ASP A 99 14.42 -4.21 10.81
CA ASP A 99 13.26 -5.10 10.74
C ASP A 99 12.64 -5.06 9.35
N ALA A 100 12.33 -3.89 8.78
CA ALA A 100 11.75 -3.80 7.44
C ALA A 100 12.63 -4.44 6.35
N LYS A 101 13.96 -4.21 6.38
CA LYS A 101 14.93 -4.82 5.46
C LYS A 101 14.97 -6.33 5.62
N ARG A 102 15.05 -6.82 6.86
CA ARG A 102 14.98 -8.25 7.16
C ARG A 102 13.68 -8.84 6.61
N TRP A 103 12.55 -8.18 6.85
CA TRP A 103 11.22 -8.60 6.38
C TRP A 103 11.06 -8.64 4.86
N MET A 104 11.97 -8.00 4.12
CA MET A 104 12.01 -8.00 2.66
C MET A 104 13.09 -8.94 2.09
N SER A 105 13.89 -9.62 2.93
CA SER A 105 14.90 -10.57 2.47
C SER A 105 14.31 -11.94 2.13
N ALA A 106 15.03 -12.71 1.30
CA ALA A 106 14.65 -14.08 0.98
C ALA A 106 14.59 -14.99 2.22
N ASP A 107 15.38 -14.68 3.25
CA ASP A 107 15.44 -15.47 4.49
C ASP A 107 14.12 -15.47 5.26
N VAL A 108 13.28 -14.45 5.06
CA VAL A 108 11.98 -14.35 5.71
C VAL A 108 10.94 -15.28 5.09
N GLN A 109 11.11 -15.69 3.83
CA GLN A 109 10.29 -16.75 3.22
C GLN A 109 10.48 -18.11 3.92
N ALA A 110 11.63 -18.32 4.59
CA ALA A 110 11.92 -19.56 5.31
C ALA A 110 11.31 -19.62 6.72
N LEU A 111 10.69 -18.53 7.21
CA LEU A 111 10.09 -18.47 8.55
C LEU A 111 8.63 -18.96 8.52
N THR A 112 8.43 -20.26 8.75
CA THR A 112 7.10 -20.89 8.70
C THR A 112 6.08 -20.23 9.62
N TRP A 113 6.43 -19.89 10.87
CA TRP A 113 5.52 -19.23 11.83
C TRP A 113 4.99 -17.84 11.38
N LEU A 114 5.68 -17.19 10.43
CA LEU A 114 5.26 -15.91 9.88
C LEU A 114 4.33 -16.09 8.67
N MET A 115 4.49 -17.20 7.95
CA MET A 115 3.70 -17.57 6.77
C MET A 115 2.47 -18.41 7.16
N ASP A 116 2.50 -19.07 8.32
CA ASP A 116 1.38 -19.82 8.85
C ASP A 116 0.30 -18.86 9.35
N ARG A 117 -0.94 -19.07 8.91
CA ARG A 117 -2.08 -18.29 9.40
C ARG A 117 -2.17 -18.45 10.93
N LYS A 118 -2.34 -17.33 11.63
CA LYS A 118 -2.80 -17.38 13.02
C LYS A 118 -4.14 -18.12 13.04
N GLU A 119 -4.16 -19.30 13.65
CA GLU A 119 -5.43 -19.98 13.94
C GLU A 119 -6.32 -19.01 14.73
N ALA A 120 -7.57 -18.93 14.31
CA ALA A 120 -8.57 -17.99 14.81
C ALA A 120 -9.04 -18.33 16.23
#